data_AF-U1V2B2-F1
#
_entry.id   AF-U1V2B2-F1
#
_cell.length_a   1.000
_cell.length_b   1.000
_cell.length_c   1.000
_cell.angle_alpha   90.00
_cell.angle_beta   90.00
_cell.angle_gamma   90.00
#
_symmetry.space_group_name_H-M   'P 1'
#
loop_
_entity.id
_entity.type
_entity.pdbx_description
1 polymer ?
#
loop_
_entity_poly.entity_id
_entity_poly.type
_entity_poly.pdbx_seq_one_letter_code
_entity_poly.pdbx_strand_id
1 'polypeptide(L)'
;MAQAYINQYTTDLLSLKSRLLPGSSRALSEKFDALNLHLRHGLVTPGQRVLIPQEYGVACTADDAWLMRQAQEIRRRLDQDASAGTVVIGHYDVLQSWLG
;
A
#
# COMPACT_ATOMS: atom_id res chain seq x y z
N MET A 1 2.24 9.82 10.90
CA MET A 1 2.16 8.35 10.85
C MET A 1 1.30 8.01 9.63
N ALA A 2 1.67 7.05 8.78
CA ALA A 2 0.85 6.60 7.66
C ALA A 2 -0.03 5.40 8.05
N GLN A 3 -1.17 5.24 7.38
CA GLN A 3 -2.06 4.11 7.56
C GLN A 3 -1.90 3.11 6.42
N ALA A 4 -1.77 1.82 6.74
CA ALA A 4 -1.76 0.77 5.74
C ALA A 4 -3.19 0.43 5.29
N TYR A 5 -3.44 0.53 3.99
CA TYR A 5 -4.68 0.17 3.33
C TYR A 5 -4.44 -1.01 2.39
N ILE A 6 -5.22 -2.09 2.53
CA ILE A 6 -5.13 -3.24 1.60
C ILE A 6 -6.09 -2.99 0.45
N ASN A 7 -5.53 -2.92 -0.75
CA ASN A 7 -6.31 -2.77 -1.96
C ASN A 7 -7.07 -4.07 -2.27
N GLN A 8 -8.37 -3.96 -2.56
CA GLN A 8 -9.25 -5.11 -2.79
C GLN A 8 -9.55 -5.34 -4.28
N TYR A 9 -9.19 -4.40 -5.16
CA TYR A 9 -9.57 -4.42 -6.58
C TYR A 9 -8.37 -4.04 -7.46
N THR A 10 -8.19 -4.67 -8.61
CA THR A 10 -7.14 -4.25 -9.55
C THR A 10 -7.42 -2.84 -10.06
N THR A 11 -6.56 -1.88 -9.73
CA THR A 11 -6.73 -0.48 -10.16
C THR A 11 -5.38 0.21 -10.27
N ASP A 12 -5.30 1.28 -11.05
CA ASP A 12 -4.08 2.08 -11.12
C ASP A 12 -3.88 2.94 -9.85
N LEU A 13 -2.63 3.29 -9.58
CA LEU A 13 -2.24 4.05 -8.40
C LEU A 13 -2.87 5.46 -8.38
N LEU A 14 -3.15 6.06 -9.53
CA LEU A 14 -3.73 7.39 -9.65
C LEU A 14 -5.22 7.40 -9.26
N SER A 15 -5.97 6.38 -9.68
CA SER A 15 -7.35 6.12 -9.29
C SER A 15 -7.45 5.84 -7.79
N LEU A 16 -6.54 5.03 -7.24
CA LEU A 16 -6.44 4.81 -5.78
C LEU A 16 -6.16 6.11 -5.03
N LYS A 17 -5.19 6.88 -5.51
CA LYS A 17 -4.83 8.18 -4.93
C LYS A 17 -6.04 9.12 -4.92
N SER A 18 -6.76 9.22 -6.03
CA SER A 18 -7.95 10.09 -6.13
C SER A 18 -9.09 9.64 -5.21
N ARG A 19 -9.23 8.33 -4.98
CA ARG A 19 -10.26 7.75 -4.11
C ARG A 19 -9.91 7.88 -2.61
N LEU A 20 -8.64 7.71 -2.26
CA LEU A 20 -8.15 7.71 -0.87
C LEU A 20 -7.81 9.13 -0.38
N LEU A 21 -7.45 10.04 -1.29
CA LEU A 21 -7.03 11.41 -0.99
C LEU A 21 -7.86 12.42 -1.81
N PRO A 22 -9.21 12.42 -1.71
CA PRO A 22 -10.04 13.38 -2.43
C PRO A 22 -9.76 14.81 -1.93
N GLY A 23 -9.39 15.72 -2.84
CA GLY A 23 -9.14 17.13 -2.50
C GLY A 23 -7.93 17.38 -1.59
N SER A 24 -7.01 16.42 -1.47
CA SER A 24 -5.84 16.55 -0.60
C SER A 24 -4.80 17.55 -1.11
N SER A 25 -4.12 18.22 -0.19
CA SER A 25 -3.05 19.17 -0.49
C SER A 25 -1.91 18.54 -1.31
N ARG A 26 -1.25 19.36 -2.15
CA ARG A 26 -0.12 18.93 -2.98
C ARG A 26 0.95 18.15 -2.20
N ALA A 27 1.27 18.61 -0.98
CA ALA A 27 2.21 17.96 -0.08
C ALA A 27 1.80 16.53 0.32
N LEU A 28 0.51 16.27 0.59
CA LEU A 28 0.01 14.93 0.90
C LEU A 28 0.06 14.02 -0.33
N SER A 29 -0.26 14.58 -1.48
CA SER A 29 -0.16 13.91 -2.77
C SER A 29 1.28 13.49 -3.09
N GLU A 30 2.27 14.34 -2.81
CA GLU A 30 3.70 14.02 -2.99
C GLU A 30 4.18 12.98 -1.97
N LYS A 31 3.73 13.07 -0.72
CA LYS A 31 4.03 12.09 0.33
C LYS A 31 3.46 10.71 0.00
N PHE A 32 2.25 10.66 -0.57
CA PHE A 32 1.64 9.41 -1.04
C PHE A 32 2.46 8.79 -2.18
N ASP A 33 2.90 9.57 -3.15
CA ASP A 33 3.77 9.10 -4.24
C ASP A 33 5.10 8.57 -3.72
N ALA A 34 5.71 9.25 -2.74
CA ALA A 34 6.97 8.82 -2.13
C ALA A 34 6.83 7.49 -1.38
N LEU A 35 5.75 7.32 -0.61
CA LEU A 35 5.48 6.08 0.14
C LEU A 35 5.14 4.90 -0.79
N ASN A 36 4.41 5.16 -1.87
CA ASN A 36 3.92 4.16 -2.81
C ASN A 36 4.73 4.07 -4.11
N LEU A 37 5.97 4.58 -4.11
CA LEU A 37 6.83 4.57 -5.31
C LEU A 37 7.01 3.16 -5.91
N HIS A 38 6.99 2.14 -5.05
CA HIS A 38 7.09 0.73 -5.43
C HIS A 38 5.85 0.20 -6.19
N LEU A 39 4.70 0.87 -6.08
CA LEU A 39 3.47 0.55 -6.81
C LEU A 39 3.31 1.37 -8.10
N ARG A 40 4.22 2.31 -8.36
CA ARG A 40 4.12 3.26 -9.48
C ARG A 40 4.28 2.60 -10.86
N HIS A 41 4.98 1.46 -10.93
CA HIS A 41 5.30 0.78 -12.20
C HIS A 41 4.30 -0.33 -12.55
N GLY A 42 3.00 -0.08 -12.43
CA GLY A 42 1.96 -1.01 -12.90
C GLY A 42 0.60 -0.80 -12.26
N LEU A 43 -0.28 -1.79 -12.46
CA LEU A 43 -1.55 -1.87 -11.75
C LEU A 43 -1.31 -2.31 -10.31
N VAL A 44 -2.06 -1.69 -9.39
CA VAL A 44 -2.15 -2.12 -8.00
C VAL A 44 -3.13 -3.28 -7.97
N THR A 45 -2.61 -4.49 -7.81
CA THR A 45 -3.39 -5.70 -7.75
C THR A 45 -4.11 -5.84 -6.41
N PRO A 46 -5.16 -6.66 -6.37
CA PRO A 46 -5.82 -7.05 -5.15
C PRO A 46 -4.82 -7.71 -4.17
N GLY A 47 -4.84 -7.33 -2.89
CA GLY A 47 -3.97 -7.85 -1.83
C GLY A 47 -2.71 -7.02 -1.58
N GLN A 48 -2.45 -6.01 -2.42
CA GLN A 48 -1.33 -5.10 -2.23
C GLN A 48 -1.61 -4.04 -1.16
N ARG A 49 -0.60 -3.75 -0.33
CA ARG A 49 -0.68 -2.69 0.68
C ARG A 49 -0.30 -1.34 0.07
N VAL A 50 -1.20 -0.38 0.22
CA VAL A 50 -1.04 1.03 -0.12
C VAL A 50 -0.88 1.81 1.18
N LEU A 51 0.09 2.71 1.22
CA LEU A 51 0.40 3.54 2.38
C LEU A 51 -0.28 4.91 2.23
N ILE A 52 -1.22 5.21 3.12
CA ILE A 52 -1.96 6.48 3.12
C ILE A 52 -1.30 7.43 4.14
N PRO A 53 -0.68 8.53 3.71
CA PRO A 53 -0.14 9.51 4.64
C PRO A 53 -1.28 10.23 5.37
N GLN A 54 -1.16 10.35 6.70
CA GLN A 54 -2.05 11.21 7.49
C GLN A 54 -1.65 12.68 7.34
N GLU A 55 -2.64 13.58 7.36
CA GLU A 55 -2.45 15.04 7.20
C GLU A 55 -1.57 15.66 8.30
N TYR A 56 -1.65 15.11 9.52
CA TYR A 56 -0.86 15.51 10.66
C TYR A 56 0.23 14.47 10.94
N GLY A 57 1.45 14.74 10.49
CA GLY A 57 2.62 13.95 10.87
C GLY A 57 3.86 14.21 10.02
N VAL A 58 5.02 14.22 10.67
CA VAL A 58 6.33 14.23 10.01
C VAL A 58 6.42 13.09 8.99
N ALA A 59 7.02 13.34 7.83
CA ALA A 59 7.31 12.31 6.85
C ALA A 59 8.52 11.49 7.29
N CYS A 60 8.45 10.16 7.14
CA CYS A 60 9.51 9.20 7.48
C CYS A 60 9.73 8.99 8.99
N THR A 61 8.73 8.50 9.71
CA THR A 61 9.00 7.86 11.01
C THR A 61 9.55 6.45 10.80
N ALA A 62 10.13 5.84 11.84
CA ALA A 62 10.58 4.44 11.78
C ALA A 62 9.43 3.47 11.45
N ASP A 63 8.20 3.84 11.84
CA ASP A 63 6.97 3.13 11.52
C ASP A 63 6.65 3.17 10.02
N ASP A 64 6.77 4.34 9.37
CA ASP A 64 6.64 4.48 7.91
C ASP A 64 7.66 3.58 7.17
N ALA A 65 8.91 3.53 7.65
CA ALA A 65 9.96 2.70 7.04
C ALA A 65 9.69 1.19 7.20
N TRP A 66 9.16 0.76 8.34
CA TRP A 66 8.75 -0.63 8.56
C TRP A 66 7.59 -1.02 7.64
N LEU A 67 6.59 -0.15 7.52
CA LEU A 67 5.44 -0.33 6.63
C LEU A 67 5.84 -0.39 5.15
N MET A 68 6.78 0.46 4.72
CA MET A 68 7.33 0.43 3.35
C MET A 68 8.03 -0.91 3.04
N ARG A 69 8.84 -1.42 3.97
CA ARG A 69 9.50 -2.72 3.80
C ARG A 69 8.50 -3.87 3.72
N GLN A 70 7.47 -3.86 4.57
CA GLN A 70 6.39 -4.84 4.53
C GLN A 70 5.63 -4.82 3.21
N ALA A 71 5.27 -3.64 2.69
CA ALA A 71 4.57 -3.50 1.42
C ALA A 71 5.42 -4.02 0.24
N GLN A 72 6.73 -3.76 0.24
CA GLN A 72 7.65 -4.30 -0.77
C GLN A 72 7.80 -5.82 -0.71
N GLU A 73 7.79 -6.41 0.49
CA GLU A 73 7.87 -7.86 0.65
C GLU A 73 6.60 -8.55 0.12
N ILE A 74 5.42 -8.01 0.46
CA ILE A 74 4.14 -8.49 -0.07
C ILE A 74 4.11 -8.38 -1.60
N ARG A 75 4.59 -7.27 -2.19
CA ARG A 75 4.71 -7.15 -3.66
C ARG A 75 5.57 -8.28 -4.24
N ARG A 76 6.75 -8.55 -3.68
CA ARG A 76 7.65 -9.59 -4.20
C ARG A 76 7.02 -10.98 -4.13
N ARG A 77 6.31 -11.29 -3.03
CA ARG A 77 5.61 -12.57 -2.88
C ARG A 77 4.46 -12.71 -3.89
N LEU A 78 3.70 -11.64 -4.11
CA LEU A 78 2.62 -11.61 -5.09
C LEU A 78 3.10 -11.67 -6.54
N ASP A 79 4.27 -11.10 -6.83
CA ASP A 79 4.91 -11.17 -8.15
C ASP A 79 5.40 -12.61 -8.44
N GLN A 80 5.87 -13.31 -7.42
CA GLN A 80 6.24 -14.73 -7.50
C GLN A 80 5.03 -15.66 -7.60
N ASP A 81 3.90 -15.27 -6.99
CA ASP A 81 2.69 -16.08 -6.91
C ASP A 81 1.44 -15.20 -7.05
N ALA A 82 1.02 -14.93 -8.29
CA ALA A 82 -0.13 -14.07 -8.59
C ALA A 82 -1.45 -14.59 -7.98
N SER A 83 -1.54 -15.90 -7.76
CA SER A 83 -2.63 -16.59 -7.05
C SER A 83 -2.71 -16.21 -5.57
N ALA A 84 -1.59 -15.89 -4.93
CA ALA A 84 -1.55 -15.47 -3.53
C ALA A 84 -2.29 -14.15 -3.27
N GLY A 85 -2.44 -13.27 -4.28
CA GLY A 85 -3.19 -12.00 -4.14
C GLY A 85 -4.66 -12.19 -3.86
N THR A 86 -5.25 -13.22 -4.47
CA THR A 86 -6.65 -13.58 -4.24
C THR A 86 -6.84 -14.22 -2.87
N VAL A 87 -5.87 -15.03 -2.42
CA VAL A 87 -5.87 -15.67 -1.09
C VAL A 87 -5.70 -14.64 0.03
N VAL A 88 -4.83 -13.65 -0.16
CA VAL A 88 -4.59 -12.54 0.77
C VAL A 88 -5.85 -11.71 1.04
N ILE A 89 -6.73 -11.55 0.04
CA ILE A 89 -7.99 -10.83 0.21
C ILE A 89 -9.07 -11.69 0.85
N GLY A 90 -9.11 -12.99 0.53
CA GLY A 90 -10.05 -13.93 1.14
C GLY A 90 -9.71 -14.26 2.60
N HIS A 91 -8.42 -14.19 2.96
CA HIS A 91 -7.93 -14.62 4.27
C HIS A 91 -7.00 -13.58 4.88
N TYR A 92 -7.60 -12.55 5.48
CA TYR A 92 -6.92 -11.57 6.33
C TYR A 92 -6.05 -12.24 7.43
N ASP A 93 -6.49 -13.41 7.89
CA ASP A 93 -5.81 -14.25 8.89
C ASP A 93 -4.47 -14.81 8.38
N VAL A 94 -4.36 -15.13 7.09
CA VAL A 94 -3.12 -15.64 6.49
C VAL A 94 -2.06 -14.54 6.44
N LEU A 95 -2.42 -13.29 6.14
CA LEU A 95 -1.48 -12.17 6.25
C LEU A 95 -0.97 -11.97 7.68
N GLN A 96 -1.82 -12.20 8.69
CA GLN A 96 -1.42 -12.15 10.10
C GLN A 96 -0.51 -13.32 10.49
N SER A 97 -0.75 -14.52 9.95
CA SER A 97 0.09 -15.69 10.20
C SER A 97 1.49 -15.60 9.56
N TRP A 98 1.69 -14.70 8.59
CA TRP A 98 3.00 -14.39 8.00
C TRP A 98 3.73 -13.26 8.74
N LEU A 99 3.03 -12.59 9.66
CA LEU A 99 3.55 -11.56 10.56
C LEU A 99 3.90 -12.12 11.95
N GLY A 100 3.77 -13.44 12.15
CA GLY A 100 4.20 -14.20 13.33
C GLY A 100 5.48 -14.96 13.06
#